data_AF-A0A969GG27-F1
#
_entry.id   AF-A0A969GG27-F1
#
_cell.length_a   1.000
_cell.length_b   1.000
_cell.length_c   1.000
_cell.angle_alpha   90.00
_cell.angle_beta   90.00
_cell.angle_gamma   90.00
#
_symmetry.space_group_name_H-M   'P 1'
#
loop_
_entity.id
_entity.type
_entity.pdbx_description
1 polymer ?
#
loop_
_entity_poly.entity_id
_entity_poly.type
_entity_poly.pdbx_seq_one_letter_code
_entity_poly.pdbx_strand_id
1 'polypeptide(L)'
;MLRDTLATIAGRGQGLELNTRFLNSAPNWNDLLVQSLSWFREEGGMHVFVNSDAHRVAEIGRNRELAQTVLKEAGFATGSQLRDVMSVQVTEYA
;
A
#
# COMPACT_ATOMS: atom_id res chain seq x y z
N MET A 1 12.40 -14.19 8.05
CA MET A 1 12.87 -13.39 6.89
C MET A 1 11.90 -12.26 6.58
N LEU A 2 10.68 -12.50 6.06
CA LEU A 2 9.76 -11.40 5.73
C LEU A 2 9.40 -10.55 6.95
N ARG A 3 8.94 -11.18 8.04
CA ARG A 3 8.58 -10.46 9.27
C ARG A 3 9.75 -9.66 9.87
N ASP A 4 10.96 -10.20 9.87
CA ASP A 4 12.16 -9.49 10.35
C ASP A 4 12.50 -8.26 9.50
N THR A 5 12.30 -8.36 8.18
CA THR A 5 12.41 -7.21 7.27
C THR A 5 11.36 -6.15 7.61
N LEU A 6 10.11 -6.54 7.84
CA LEU A 6 9.05 -5.63 8.23
C LEU A 6 9.34 -4.96 9.58
N ALA A 7 9.86 -5.70 10.56
CA ALA A 7 10.30 -5.17 11.84
C ALA A 7 11.44 -4.16 11.69
N THR A 8 12.40 -4.44 10.79
CA THR A 8 13.50 -3.51 10.49
C THR A 8 12.99 -2.21 9.87
N ILE A 9 12.04 -2.30 8.92
CA ILE A 9 11.41 -1.13 8.28
C ILE A 9 10.65 -0.31 9.32
N ALA A 10 9.83 -0.96 10.15
CA ALA A 10 9.06 -0.32 11.21
C ALA A 10 9.97 0.36 12.25
N GLY A 11 11.00 -0.34 12.74
CA GLY A 11 11.95 0.19 13.71
C GLY A 11 12.77 1.37 13.21
N ARG A 12 12.90 1.54 11.89
CA ARG A 12 13.53 2.72 11.25
C ARG A 12 12.56 3.86 10.98
N GLY A 13 11.27 3.71 11.31
CA GLY A 13 10.23 4.70 11.01
C GLY A 13 9.93 4.83 9.50
N GLN A 14 10.30 3.84 8.70
CA GLN A 14 10.02 3.82 7.26
C GLN A 14 8.59 3.34 7.01
N GLY A 15 8.02 3.70 5.85
CA GLY A 15 6.70 3.22 5.43
C GLY A 15 6.79 2.17 4.33
N LEU A 16 5.70 1.41 4.17
CA LEU A 16 5.50 0.49 3.05
C LEU A 16 4.71 1.15 1.93
N GLU A 17 4.99 0.76 0.69
CA GLU A 17 4.13 1.09 -0.44
C GLU A 17 3.14 -0.06 -0.69
N LEU A 18 1.85 0.27 -0.81
CA LEU A 18 0.82 -0.60 -1.33
C LEU A 18 0.52 -0.17 -2.78
N ASN A 19 1.10 -0.90 -3.72
CA ASN A 19 0.87 -0.67 -5.15
C ASN A 19 -0.48 -1.27 -5.57
N THR A 20 -1.40 -0.43 -6.03
CA THR A 20 -2.78 -0.82 -6.36
C THR A 20 -2.96 -1.29 -7.80
N ARG A 21 -1.91 -1.23 -8.64
CA ARG A 21 -1.91 -1.72 -10.03
C ARG A 21 -2.35 -3.18 -10.17
N PHE A 22 -2.10 -3.99 -9.15
CA PHE A 22 -2.42 -5.43 -9.16
C PHE A 22 -3.69 -5.77 -8.37
N LEU A 23 -4.32 -4.80 -7.71
CA LEU A 23 -5.57 -4.97 -6.95
C LEU A 23 -6.81 -4.93 -7.85
N ASN A 24 -6.84 -5.75 -8.88
CA ASN A 24 -7.77 -5.58 -10.01
C ASN A 24 -9.18 -6.23 -9.85
N SER A 25 -9.49 -6.89 -8.74
CA SER A 25 -10.78 -7.61 -8.53
C SER A 25 -10.94 -8.04 -7.06
N ALA A 26 -12.12 -7.97 -6.45
CA ALA A 26 -12.37 -8.73 -5.22
C ALA A 26 -12.85 -10.15 -5.60
N PRO A 27 -12.26 -11.26 -5.11
CA PRO A 27 -11.15 -11.39 -4.15
C PRO A 27 -9.85 -11.74 -4.89
N ASN A 28 -9.04 -10.75 -5.27
CA ASN A 28 -7.76 -11.00 -5.93
C ASN A 28 -6.54 -10.48 -5.16
N TRP A 29 -6.73 -9.86 -4.00
CA TRP A 29 -5.67 -9.76 -3.01
C TRP A 29 -5.57 -11.08 -2.26
N ASN A 30 -4.35 -11.57 -2.05
CA ASN A 30 -4.14 -12.80 -1.32
C ASN A 30 -4.05 -12.54 0.20
N ASP A 31 -4.33 -13.58 0.98
CA ASP A 31 -4.23 -13.52 2.44
C ASP A 31 -2.81 -13.11 2.92
N LEU A 32 -1.79 -13.42 2.10
CA LEU A 32 -0.40 -13.06 2.40
C LEU A 32 -0.18 -11.54 2.41
N LEU A 33 -0.87 -10.77 1.56
CA LEU A 33 -0.79 -9.31 1.56
C LEU A 33 -1.34 -8.73 2.87
N VAL A 34 -2.55 -9.16 3.26
CA VAL A 34 -3.20 -8.72 4.50
C VAL A 34 -2.35 -9.13 5.71
N GLN A 35 -1.85 -10.37 5.74
CA GLN A 35 -0.98 -10.86 6.80
C GLN A 35 0.32 -10.05 6.90
N SER A 36 0.96 -9.75 5.78
CA SER A 36 2.20 -8.95 5.76
C SER A 36 1.97 -7.54 6.30
N LEU A 37 0.85 -6.91 5.94
CA LEU A 37 0.47 -5.59 6.45
C LEU A 37 0.12 -5.63 7.95
N SER A 38 -0.54 -6.69 8.44
CA SER A 38 -0.79 -6.88 9.87
C SER A 38 0.51 -7.02 10.65
N TRP A 39 1.47 -7.82 10.16
CA TRP A 39 2.79 -7.93 10.78
C TRP A 39 3.49 -6.58 10.82
N PHE A 40 3.52 -5.83 9.72
CA PHE A 40 4.15 -4.51 9.73
C PHE A 40 3.56 -3.59 10.82
N ARG A 41 2.23 -3.58 10.98
CA ARG A 41 1.54 -2.84 12.04
C ARG A 41 1.93 -3.34 13.43
N GLU A 42 1.94 -4.66 13.64
CA GLU A 42 2.32 -5.30 14.91
C GLU A 42 3.76 -4.97 15.33
N GLU A 43 4.67 -4.86 14.36
CA GLU A 43 6.07 -4.46 14.60
C GLU A 43 6.25 -2.94 14.82
N GLY A 44 5.16 -2.16 14.88
CA GLY A 44 5.19 -0.72 15.12
C GLY A 44 5.19 0.16 13.86
N GLY A 45 4.98 -0.42 12.68
CA GLY A 45 4.87 0.30 11.42
C GLY A 45 3.64 1.21 11.40
N MET A 46 3.85 2.50 11.08
CA MET A 46 2.78 3.51 11.13
C MET A 46 2.32 4.00 9.76
N HIS A 47 3.14 3.84 8.73
CA HIS A 47 2.94 4.49 7.43
C HIS A 47 2.82 3.47 6.31
N VAL A 48 1.67 3.47 5.64
CA VAL A 48 1.47 2.77 4.37
C VAL A 48 1.02 3.78 3.32
N PHE A 49 1.79 3.87 2.24
CA PHE A 49 1.55 4.78 1.13
C PHE A 49 0.84 4.01 0.01
N VAL A 50 -0.34 4.48 -0.39
CA VAL A 50 -1.09 3.87 -1.49
C VAL A 50 -0.69 4.54 -2.79
N ASN A 51 -0.27 3.75 -3.78
CA ASN A 51 0.18 4.24 -5.08
C ASN A 51 -0.43 3.41 -6.19
N SER A 52 -1.01 4.05 -7.20
CA SER A 52 -1.57 3.36 -8.37
C SER A 52 -0.55 2.98 -9.43
N ASP A 53 0.67 3.51 -9.35
CA ASP A 53 1.74 3.30 -10.35
C ASP A 53 1.22 3.55 -11.78
N ALA A 54 0.49 4.66 -11.89
CA ALA A 54 -0.26 5.03 -13.07
C ALA A 54 0.69 5.52 -14.15
N HIS A 55 0.60 4.92 -15.34
CA HIS A 55 1.33 5.37 -16.53
C HIS A 55 0.45 6.24 -17.45
N ARG A 56 -0.83 6.40 -17.10
CA ARG A 56 -1.80 7.29 -17.76
C ARG A 56 -2.64 8.02 -16.71
N VAL A 57 -3.07 9.24 -17.02
CA VAL A 57 -3.86 10.10 -16.12
C VAL A 57 -5.15 9.40 -15.65
N ALA A 58 -5.82 8.66 -16.53
CA ALA A 58 -7.05 7.94 -16.20
C ALA A 58 -6.87 6.78 -15.21
N GLU A 59 -5.63 6.45 -14.83
CA GLU A 59 -5.28 5.35 -13.93
C GLU A 59 -4.85 5.84 -12.55
N ILE A 60 -4.72 7.16 -12.38
CA ILE A 60 -4.38 7.77 -11.09
C ILE A 60 -5.46 7.40 -10.07
N GLY A 61 -5.03 6.83 -8.94
CA GLY A 61 -5.93 6.42 -7.86
C GLY A 61 -6.76 5.17 -8.19
N ARG A 62 -6.49 4.48 -9.30
CA ARG A 62 -7.15 3.20 -9.63
C ARG A 62 -7.06 2.25 -8.43
N ASN A 63 -8.17 1.58 -8.11
CA ASN A 63 -8.28 0.60 -7.01
C ASN A 63 -8.01 1.15 -5.59
N ARG A 64 -8.08 2.48 -5.38
CA ARG A 64 -7.87 3.10 -4.06
C ARG A 64 -8.85 2.58 -3.00
N GLU A 65 -10.12 2.37 -3.35
CA GLU A 65 -11.12 1.84 -2.43
C GLU A 65 -10.80 0.40 -2.00
N LEU A 66 -10.27 -0.42 -2.91
CA LEU A 66 -9.80 -1.76 -2.58
C LEU A 66 -8.59 -1.71 -1.63
N ALA A 67 -7.66 -0.78 -1.85
CA ALA A 67 -6.55 -0.57 -0.92
C ALA A 67 -7.04 -0.18 0.49
N GLN A 68 -8.09 0.63 0.61
CA GLN A 68 -8.70 0.96 1.90
C GLN A 68 -9.28 -0.28 2.59
N THR A 69 -9.94 -1.16 1.85
CA THR A 69 -10.46 -2.43 2.37
C THR A 69 -9.32 -3.32 2.88
N VAL A 70 -8.26 -3.51 2.08
CA VAL A 70 -7.08 -4.30 2.49
C VAL A 70 -6.43 -3.75 3.75
N LEU A 71 -6.25 -2.42 3.84
CA LEU A 71 -5.66 -1.78 5.02
C LEU A 71 -6.54 -1.94 6.27
N LYS A 72 -7.87 -1.84 6.10
CA LYS A 72 -8.83 -2.09 7.17
C LYS A 72 -8.77 -3.54 7.66
N GLU A 73 -8.70 -4.50 6.73
CA GLU A 73 -8.54 -5.92 7.06
C GLU A 73 -7.23 -6.21 7.81
N ALA A 74 -6.15 -5.50 7.47
CA ALA A 74 -4.86 -5.57 8.17
C ALA A 74 -4.83 -4.84 9.54
N GLY A 75 -5.95 -4.22 9.95
CA GLY A 75 -6.10 -3.56 11.25
C GLY A 75 -5.57 -2.13 11.32
N PHE A 76 -5.32 -1.47 10.18
CA PHE A 76 -5.02 -0.04 10.18
C PHE A 76 -6.29 0.78 10.45
N ALA A 77 -6.17 1.80 11.31
CA ALA A 77 -7.27 2.70 11.61
C ALA A 77 -7.65 3.53 10.37
N THR A 78 -8.94 3.69 10.13
CA THR A 78 -9.49 4.65 9.17
C THR A 78 -8.95 6.05 9.50
N GLY A 79 -8.09 6.58 8.63
CA GLY A 79 -7.46 7.89 8.80
C GLY A 79 -5.98 7.87 9.23
N SER A 80 -5.37 6.69 9.45
CA SER A 80 -3.90 6.57 9.43
C SER A 80 -3.42 7.10 8.07
N GLN A 81 -2.51 8.08 8.08
CA GLN A 81 -2.20 8.97 6.95
C GLN A 81 -2.00 8.22 5.62
N LEU A 82 -3.09 8.04 4.87
CA LEU A 82 -3.07 7.79 3.44
C LEU A 82 -2.59 9.06 2.77
N ARG A 83 -1.27 9.20 2.65
CA ARG A 83 -0.70 10.16 1.70
C ARG A 83 -0.73 9.48 0.35
N ASP A 84 -1.56 9.98 -0.56
CA ASP A 84 -1.35 9.76 -1.99
C ASP A 84 0.01 10.38 -2.30
N VAL A 85 1.06 9.56 -2.37
CA VAL A 85 2.31 10.00 -2.97
C VAL A 85 2.07 9.95 -4.47
N MET A 86 1.59 11.06 -5.03
CA MET A 86 1.47 11.20 -6.48
C MET A 86 2.88 11.27 -7.10
N SER A 87 3.52 10.13 -7.34
CA SER A 87 4.66 10.08 -8.25
C SER A 87 4.15 9.77 -9.65
N VAL A 88 3.61 10.78 -10.33
CA VAL A 88 3.41 10.70 -11.78
C VAL A 88 4.75 11.07 -12.43
N GLN A 89 5.55 10.08 -12.80
CA GLN A 89 6.57 10.29 -13.83
C GLN A 89 5.89 10.11 -15.20
N VAL A 90 5.25 11.18 -15.71
CA VAL A 90 4.86 11.19 -17.13
C VAL A 90 6.15 11.35 -17.91
N THR A 91 6.69 10.26 -18.42
CA THR A 91 7.64 10.34 -19.53
C THR A 91 6.81 10.53 -20.79
N GLU A 92 6.60 11.79 -21.20
CA GLU A 92 6.07 12.09 -22.53
C GLU A 92 7.10 11.62 -23.56
N TYR A 93 6.76 10.57 -24.30
CA TYR A 93 7.37 10.34 -25.61
C TYR A 93 6.52 11.10 -26.62
N ALA A 94 7.06 12.23 -27.07
CA ALA A 94 6.61 12.94 -28.27
C ALA A 94 6.88 12.12 -29.54
#